data_AF-A0A1G7Y646-F1
#
_entry.id   AF-A0A1G7Y646-F1
#
_cell.length_a   1.000
_cell.length_b   1.000
_cell.length_c   1.000
_cell.angle_alpha   90.00
_cell.angle_beta   90.00
_cell.angle_gamma   90.00
#
_symmetry.space_group_name_H-M   'P 1'
#
loop_
_entity.id
_entity.type
_entity.pdbx_description
1 polymer ?
#
loop_
_entity_poly.entity_id
_entity_poly.type
_entity_poly.pdbx_seq_one_letter_code
_entity_poly.pdbx_strand_id
1 'polypeptide(L)'
;MTMTPIEKRYAPASSIAFVMQRAGCTEQDAIAELVAEEGDMFDALIHLNHDKKLKTMTDDPKLLPRADWQTQQRGTNDAEYEIYRANAESLGWTVKTYDEWLNS
;
A
#
# COMPACT_ATOMS: atom_id res chain seq x y z
N MET A 1 4.31 19.66 28.78
CA MET A 1 2.95 19.09 28.64
C MET A 1 2.75 18.10 29.76
N THR A 2 1.58 18.06 30.40
CA THR A 2 1.24 17.06 31.42
C THR A 2 0.67 15.82 30.74
N MET A 3 1.26 14.65 30.99
CA MET A 3 0.77 13.38 30.42
C MET A 3 -0.63 13.03 30.92
N THR A 4 -1.43 12.46 30.03
CA THR A 4 -2.77 11.97 30.35
C THR A 4 -2.71 10.75 31.28
N PRO A 5 -3.81 10.38 31.97
CA PRO A 5 -3.83 9.19 32.81
C PRO A 5 -3.49 7.90 32.06
N ILE A 6 -3.89 7.79 30.79
CA ILE A 6 -3.62 6.62 29.93
C ILE A 6 -2.14 6.59 29.55
N GLU A 7 -1.57 7.74 29.14
CA GLU A 7 -0.14 7.83 28.82
C GLU A 7 0.73 7.49 30.04
N LYS A 8 0.35 7.95 31.24
CA LYS A 8 1.07 7.56 32.47
C LYS A 8 1.00 6.06 32.77
N ARG A 9 -0.10 5.41 32.38
CA ARG A 9 -0.34 3.99 32.61
C ARG A 9 0.43 3.11 31.64
N TYR A 10 0.42 3.44 30.35
CA TYR A 10 0.95 2.58 29.29
C TYR A 10 2.28 3.06 28.72
N ALA A 11 2.61 4.35 28.85
CA ALA A 11 3.87 4.93 28.41
C ALA A 11 4.63 5.56 29.59
N PRO A 12 5.08 4.78 30.60
CA PRO A 12 5.94 5.34 31.64
C PRO A 12 7.29 5.78 31.05
N ALA A 13 7.93 6.76 31.69
CA ALA A 13 9.15 7.40 31.18
C ALA A 13 10.28 6.40 30.84
N SER A 14 10.40 5.29 31.58
CA SER A 14 11.38 4.23 31.29
C SER A 14 11.09 3.50 29.98
N SER A 15 9.81 3.21 29.69
CA SER A 15 9.39 2.54 28.46
C SER A 15 9.54 3.47 27.25
N ILE A 16 9.17 4.75 27.41
CA ILE A 16 9.38 5.77 26.38
C ILE A 16 10.87 5.86 26.02
N ALA A 17 11.74 6.02 27.03
CA ALA A 17 13.17 6.13 26.81
C ALA A 17 13.75 4.87 26.13
N PHE A 18 13.29 3.69 26.52
CA PHE A 18 13.69 2.43 25.91
C PHE A 18 13.27 2.33 24.44
N VAL A 19 12.01 2.63 24.12
CA VAL A 19 11.48 2.57 22.75
C VAL A 19 12.17 3.61 21.86
N MET A 20 12.34 4.85 22.34
CA MET A 20 13.07 5.89 21.61
C MET A 20 14.51 5.47 21.30
N GLN A 21 15.22 4.89 22.27
CA GLN A 21 16.59 4.43 22.07
C GLN A 21 16.67 3.29 21.03
N ARG A 22 15.69 2.39 21.02
CA ARG A 22 15.70 1.19 20.17
C ARG A 22 15.19 1.44 18.75
N ALA A 23 14.11 2.20 18.60
CA ALA A 23 13.51 2.52 17.30
C ALA A 23 14.13 3.78 16.64
N GLY A 24 14.69 4.68 17.45
CA GLY A 24 15.14 5.99 16.99
C GLY A 24 13.97 6.89 16.55
N CYS A 25 12.84 6.80 17.24
CA CYS A 25 11.63 7.59 17.00
C CYS A 25 11.55 8.81 17.93
N THR A 26 10.55 9.67 17.72
CA THR A 26 10.30 10.80 18.63
C THR A 26 9.61 10.33 19.92
N GLU A 27 9.63 11.17 20.95
CA GLU A 27 8.89 10.92 22.20
C GLU A 27 7.38 10.77 21.93
N GLN A 28 6.83 11.58 21.03
CA GLN A 28 5.42 11.52 20.67
C GLN A 28 5.06 10.19 19.98
N ASP A 29 5.90 9.71 19.06
CA ASP A 29 5.70 8.41 18.40
C ASP A 29 5.79 7.27 19.42
N ALA A 30 6.79 7.31 20.31
CA ALA A 30 6.95 6.30 21.36
C ALA A 30 5.73 6.26 22.30
N ILE A 31 5.20 7.42 22.70
CA ILE A 31 4.00 7.51 23.54
C ILE A 31 2.79 6.95 22.81
N ALA A 32 2.58 7.34 21.55
CA ALA A 32 1.44 6.91 20.75
C ALA A 32 1.40 5.38 20.61
N GLU A 33 2.53 4.78 20.25
CA GLU A 33 2.64 3.34 20.05
C GLU A 33 2.56 2.56 21.36
N LEU A 34 3.21 3.04 22.43
CA LEU A 34 3.07 2.41 23.74
C LEU A 34 1.64 2.48 24.28
N VAL A 35 0.88 3.54 23.97
CA VAL A 35 -0.54 3.61 24.33
C VAL A 35 -1.39 2.68 23.47
N ALA A 36 -1.12 2.59 22.17
CA ALA A 36 -1.83 1.72 21.24
C ALA A 36 -1.67 0.24 21.61
N GLU A 37 -0.45 -0.16 22.01
CA GLU A 37 -0.11 -1.53 22.40
C GLU A 37 -0.25 -1.79 23.91
N GLU A 38 -1.00 -0.94 24.62
CA GLU A 38 -1.27 -1.08 26.07
C GLU A 38 -0.01 -1.27 26.94
N GLY A 39 1.10 -0.67 26.52
CA GLY A 39 2.40 -0.71 27.17
C GLY A 39 3.30 -1.88 26.76
N ASP A 40 2.90 -2.70 25.78
CA ASP A 40 3.75 -3.73 25.22
C ASP A 40 4.88 -3.11 24.39
N MET A 41 6.07 -3.07 25.00
CA MET A 41 7.27 -2.51 24.36
C MET A 41 7.73 -3.33 23.15
N PHE A 42 7.43 -4.62 23.08
CA PHE A 42 7.90 -5.48 22.00
C PHE A 42 7.06 -5.25 20.74
N ASP A 43 5.74 -5.25 20.89
CA ASP A 43 4.82 -4.98 19.79
C ASP A 43 4.97 -3.54 19.29
N ALA A 44 5.09 -2.55 20.19
CA ALA A 44 5.37 -1.16 19.82
C ALA A 44 6.67 -1.03 19.01
N LEU A 45 7.72 -1.78 19.37
CA LEU A 45 8.97 -1.79 18.60
C LEU A 45 8.82 -2.48 17.24
N ILE A 46 8.04 -3.56 17.15
CA ILE A 46 7.77 -4.23 15.87
C ILE A 46 7.05 -3.25 14.93
N HIS A 47 6.00 -2.58 15.39
CA HIS A 47 5.23 -1.64 14.58
C HIS A 47 6.07 -0.44 14.13
N LEU A 48 6.80 0.21 15.05
CA LEU A 48 7.68 1.33 14.71
C LEU A 48 8.77 0.97 13.69
N ASN A 49 9.39 -0.20 13.85
CA ASN A 49 10.42 -0.66 12.92
C ASN A 49 9.83 -1.09 11.57
N HIS A 50 8.63 -1.67 11.57
CA HIS A 50 7.90 -2.00 10.36
C HIS A 50 7.56 -0.74 9.57
N ASP A 51 7.02 0.29 10.22
CA ASP A 51 6.66 1.55 9.57
C ASP A 51 7.87 2.30 9.03
N LYS A 52 8.98 2.29 9.78
CA LYS A 52 10.25 2.83 9.32
C LYS A 52 10.73 2.09 8.07
N LYS A 53 10.63 0.75 8.05
CA LYS A 53 10.96 -0.06 6.89
C LYS A 53 10.03 0.25 5.71
N LEU A 54 8.73 0.34 5.94
CA LEU A 54 7.74 0.65 4.91
C LEU A 54 8.04 2.00 4.26
N LYS A 55 8.27 3.06 5.06
CA LYS A 55 8.66 4.39 4.56
C LYS A 55 9.88 4.29 3.64
N THR A 56 10.93 3.58 4.06
CA THR A 56 12.13 3.39 3.23
C THR A 56 11.90 2.55 1.96
N MET A 57 10.91 1.66 1.96
CA MET A 57 10.55 0.85 0.79
C MET A 57 9.67 1.62 -0.20
N THR A 58 8.68 2.40 0.26
CA THR A 58 7.84 3.22 -0.64
C THR A 58 8.64 4.25 -1.43
N ASP A 59 9.77 4.69 -0.89
CA ASP A 59 10.68 5.63 -1.55
C ASP A 59 11.78 4.95 -2.37
N ASP A 60 11.79 3.60 -2.47
CA ASP A 60 12.77 2.89 -3.29
C ASP A 60 12.42 3.07 -4.79
N PRO A 61 13.25 3.79 -5.57
CA PRO A 61 13.00 3.97 -7.00
C PRO A 61 13.03 2.67 -7.80
N LYS A 62 13.52 1.55 -7.23
CA LYS A 62 13.43 0.21 -7.83
C LYS A 62 12.02 -0.39 -7.76
N LEU A 63 11.19 0.05 -6.82
CA LEU A 63 9.81 -0.40 -6.68
C LEU A 63 8.82 0.46 -7.45
N LEU A 64 9.28 1.58 -8.03
CA LEU A 64 8.46 2.39 -8.91
C LEU A 64 8.27 1.70 -10.27
N PRO A 65 7.03 1.70 -10.80
CA PRO A 65 6.76 1.40 -12.19
C PRO A 65 7.70 2.11 -13.15
N ARG A 66 8.59 1.37 -13.82
CA ARG A 66 9.46 1.99 -14.83
C ARG A 66 8.67 2.21 -16.10
N ALA A 67 8.60 3.41 -16.65
CA ALA A 67 7.74 3.67 -17.83
C ALA A 67 7.98 2.71 -19.04
N ASP A 68 9.15 2.08 -19.14
CA ASP A 68 9.53 1.10 -20.17
C ASP A 68 9.09 -0.35 -19.87
N TRP A 69 8.66 -0.67 -18.65
CA TRP A 69 8.18 -1.99 -18.26
C TRP A 69 6.75 -2.29 -18.77
N GLN A 70 6.06 -1.27 -19.26
CA GLN A 70 4.67 -1.35 -19.67
C GLN A 70 4.68 -1.93 -21.07
N THR A 71 4.69 -3.26 -21.14
CA THR A 71 4.49 -3.98 -22.40
C THR A 71 3.20 -3.49 -23.04
N GLN A 72 3.26 -3.12 -24.32
CA GLN A 72 2.12 -2.68 -25.10
C GLN A 72 0.96 -3.67 -24.92
N GLN A 73 -0.07 -3.27 -24.19
CA GLN A 73 -0.96 -4.24 -23.55
C GLN A 73 -2.01 -4.82 -24.52
N ARG A 74 -2.21 -4.22 -25.69
CA ARG A 74 -3.18 -4.68 -26.70
C ARG A 74 -2.77 -4.28 -28.11
N GLY A 75 -3.28 -5.01 -29.09
CA GLY A 75 -3.24 -4.60 -30.51
C GLY A 75 -4.07 -3.33 -30.72
N THR A 76 -4.19 -2.87 -31.96
CA THR A 76 -5.14 -1.79 -32.27
C THR A 76 -6.58 -2.28 -32.04
N ASN A 77 -7.49 -1.37 -31.66
CA ASN A 77 -8.91 -1.70 -31.51
C ASN A 77 -9.47 -2.36 -32.77
N ASP A 78 -8.99 -1.98 -33.95
CA ASP A 78 -9.38 -2.58 -35.23
C ASP A 78 -8.97 -4.06 -35.31
N ALA A 79 -7.75 -4.40 -34.90
CA ALA A 79 -7.29 -5.79 -34.89
C ALA A 79 -8.09 -6.64 -33.89
N GLU A 80 -8.48 -6.06 -32.76
CA GLU A 80 -9.30 -6.74 -31.76
C GLU A 80 -10.76 -6.90 -32.21
N TYR A 81 -11.32 -5.91 -32.89
CA TYR A 81 -12.67 -5.98 -33.46
C TYR A 81 -12.78 -7.06 -34.54
N GLU A 82 -11.74 -7.22 -35.38
CA GLU A 82 -11.68 -8.28 -36.38
C GLU A 82 -11.70 -9.68 -35.76
N ILE A 83 -10.98 -9.88 -34.65
CA ILE A 83 -11.02 -11.13 -33.87
C ILE A 83 -12.41 -11.36 -33.28
N TYR A 84 -13.01 -10.31 -32.70
CA TYR A 84 -14.38 -10.37 -32.18
C TYR A 84 -15.37 -10.78 -33.27
N ARG A 85 -15.35 -10.10 -34.42
CA ARG A 85 -16.25 -10.35 -35.54
C ARG A 85 -16.12 -11.79 -36.03
N ALA A 86 -14.90 -12.24 -36.30
CA ALA A 86 -14.65 -13.60 -36.78
C ALA A 86 -15.18 -14.67 -35.80
N ASN A 87 -15.00 -14.47 -34.50
CA ASN A 87 -15.51 -15.39 -33.48
C ASN A 87 -17.03 -15.34 -33.37
N ALA A 88 -17.63 -14.15 -33.36
CA ALA A 88 -19.09 -13.98 -33.31
C ALA A 88 -19.76 -14.63 -34.52
N GLU A 89 -19.21 -14.43 -35.73
CA GLU A 89 -19.68 -15.07 -36.96
C GLU A 89 -19.55 -16.59 -36.89
N SER A 90 -18.40 -17.11 -36.43
CA SER A 90 -18.18 -18.55 -36.28
C SER A 90 -19.15 -19.22 -35.30
N LEU A 91 -19.63 -18.48 -34.30
CA LEU A 91 -20.60 -18.95 -33.31
C LEU A 91 -22.06 -18.70 -33.73
N GLY A 92 -22.28 -18.05 -34.88
CA GLY A 92 -23.60 -17.65 -35.35
C GLY A 92 -24.26 -16.56 -34.50
N TRP A 93 -23.48 -15.77 -33.77
CA TRP A 93 -23.97 -14.66 -32.96
C TRP A 93 -24.18 -13.41 -33.81
N THR A 94 -25.13 -12.57 -33.39
CA THR A 94 -25.28 -11.24 -33.97
C THR A 94 -24.03 -10.42 -33.68
N VAL A 95 -23.36 -9.98 -34.74
CA VAL A 95 -22.16 -9.14 -34.67
C VAL A 95 -22.57 -7.71 -34.34
N LYS A 96 -22.02 -7.16 -33.25
CA LYS A 96 -22.13 -5.74 -32.90
C LYS A 96 -21.32 -4.90 -33.89
N THR A 97 -21.76 -3.67 -34.15
CA THR A 97 -20.95 -2.69 -34.87
C THR A 97 -19.69 -2.32 -34.06
N TYR A 98 -18.70 -1.72 -34.72
CA TYR A 98 -17.44 -1.31 -34.08
C TYR A 98 -17.69 -0.40 -32.86
N ASP A 99 -18.55 0.61 -33.00
CA ASP A 99 -18.86 1.54 -31.93
C ASP A 99 -19.61 0.86 -30.78
N GLU A 100 -20.53 -0.07 -31.08
CA GLU A 100 -21.24 -0.83 -30.04
C GLU A 100 -20.29 -1.76 -29.29
N TRP A 101 -19.36 -2.42 -29.98
CA TRP A 101 -18.35 -3.27 -29.38
C TRP A 101 -17.37 -2.47 -28.50
N LEU A 102 -16.95 -1.29 -28.97
CA LEU A 102 -16.03 -0.41 -28.26
C LEU A 102 -16.62 0.15 -26.95
N ASN A 103 -17.95 0.26 -26.87
CA ASN A 103 -18.68 0.78 -25.71
C ASN A 103 -19.35 -0.32 -24.84
N SER A 104 -19.02 -1.60 -25.05
CA SER A 104 -19.60 -2.76 -24.34
C SER A 104 -18.85 -3.18 -23.08
#